data_AF-A0A2S9GKY1-F1
#
_entry.id   AF-A0A2S9GKY1-F1
#
_cell.length_a   1.000
_cell.length_b   1.000
_cell.length_c   1.000
_cell.angle_alpha   90.00
_cell.angle_beta   90.00
_cell.angle_gamma   90.00
#
_symmetry.space_group_name_H-M   'P 1'
#
loop_
_entity.id
_entity.type
_entity.pdbx_description
1 polymer ?
#
loop_
_entity_poly.entity_id
_entity_poly.type
_entity_poly.pdbx_seq_one_letter_code
_entity_poly.pdbx_strand_id
1 'polypeptide(L)' 'TGKSPAQVVLRWHIQRGDIVFPKSVTLQRIKDNIALFDFELGTDDFDAISALDKGEAGRIGPNPDTFDYIPS' A
#
# COMPACT_ATOMS: atom_id res chain seq x y z
N THR A 1 5.89 14.65 9.41
CA THR A 1 6.59 14.19 8.19
C THR A 1 6.11 15.03 7.01
N GLY A 2 6.99 15.48 6.12
CA GLY A 2 6.60 16.25 4.91
C GLY A 2 6.11 15.40 3.74
N LYS A 3 5.74 14.14 3.99
CA LYS A 3 5.37 13.14 2.98
C LYS A 3 3.85 13.01 2.93
N SER A 4 3.31 12.74 1.74
CA SER A 4 1.87 12.53 1.58
C SER A 4 1.42 11.20 2.19
N PRO A 5 0.12 11.03 2.53
CA PRO A 5 -0.41 9.76 3.00
C PRO A 5 -0.14 8.59 2.05
N ALA A 6 -0.21 8.83 0.72
CA ALA A 6 0.11 7.81 -0.28
C ALA A 6 1.57 7.35 -0.19
N GLN A 7 2.51 8.27 -0.01
CA GLN A 7 3.92 7.92 0.15
C GLN A 7 4.19 7.14 1.43
N VAL A 8 3.52 7.49 2.53
CA VAL A 8 3.62 6.76 3.80
C VAL A 8 3.14 5.31 3.64
N VAL A 9 1.98 5.10 3.02
CA VAL A 9 1.43 3.75 2.79
C VAL A 9 2.32 2.93 1.85
N LEU A 10 2.79 3.52 0.75
CA LEU A 10 3.68 2.81 -0.18
C LEU A 10 5.03 2.48 0.46
N ARG A 11 5.59 3.38 1.28
CA ARG A 11 6.82 3.12 2.01
C ARG A 11 6.65 1.99 3.02
N TRP A 12 5.52 1.95 3.74
CA TRP A 12 5.20 0.86 4.66
C TRP A 12 5.23 -0.51 3.98
N HIS A 13 4.58 -0.64 2.80
CA HIS A 13 4.64 -1.88 2.01
C HIS A 13 6.07 -2.28 1.63
N ILE A 14 6.87 -1.34 1.13
CA ILE A 14 8.26 -1.60 0.72
C ILE A 14 9.12 -2.04 1.91
N GLN A 15 8.98 -1.39 3.08
CA GLN A 15 9.73 -1.77 4.29
C GLN A 15 9.35 -3.15 4.82
N ARG A 16 8.09 -3.56 4.64
CA ARG A 16 7.61 -4.92 4.96
C ARG A 16 8.18 -5.99 4.02
N GLY A 17 8.80 -5.58 2.91
CA GLY A 17 9.37 -6.46 1.89
C GLY A 17 8.45 -6.74 0.70
N ASP A 18 7.33 -6.01 0.57
CA ASP A 18 6.40 -6.20 -0.53
C ASP A 18 6.91 -5.54 -1.82
N ILE A 19 6.58 -6.16 -2.96
CA ILE A 19 6.70 -5.53 -4.27
C ILE A 19 5.35 -4.87 -4.62
N VAL A 20 5.35 -3.56 -4.88
CA VAL A 20 4.13 -2.77 -5.13
C VAL A 20 4.11 -2.09 -6.49
N PHE A 21 2.93 -2.05 -7.13
CA PHE A 21 2.70 -1.42 -8.43
C PHE A 21 1.50 -0.46 -8.37
N PRO A 22 1.63 0.73 -7.77
CA PRO A 22 0.50 1.65 -7.61
C PRO A 22 0.07 2.24 -8.96
N LYS A 23 -1.19 2.04 -9.32
CA LYS A 23 -1.77 2.62 -10.53
C LYS A 23 -1.99 4.13 -10.35
N SER A 24 -1.53 4.92 -11.32
CA SER A 24 -1.87 6.34 -11.43
C SER A 24 -1.98 6.76 -12.90
N VAL A 25 -2.74 7.83 -13.15
CA VAL A 25 -2.85 8.49 -14.47
C VAL A 25 -2.37 9.93 -14.44
N THR A 26 -2.14 10.50 -13.26
CA THR A 26 -1.63 11.87 -13.11
C THR A 26 -0.13 11.86 -12.88
N LEU A 27 0.59 12.67 -13.66
CA LEU A 27 2.05 12.76 -13.63
C LEU A 27 2.60 13.06 -12.24
N GLN A 28 1.97 13.98 -11.50
CA GLN A 28 2.41 14.33 -10.15
C GLN A 28 2.39 13.11 -9.22
N ARG A 29 1.29 12.34 -9.21
CA ARG A 29 1.19 11.12 -8.41
C ARG A 29 2.18 10.05 -8.84
N ILE A 30 2.47 9.93 -10.15
CA ILE A 30 3.49 8.98 -10.64
C ILE A 30 4.87 9.35 -10.04
N LYS A 31 5.23 10.63 -10.06
CA LYS A 31 6.49 11.11 -9.45
C LYS A 31 6.52 10.89 -7.94
N ASP A 32 5.43 11.23 -7.25
CA ASP A 32 5.34 11.08 -5.80
C ASP A 32 5.42 9.61 -5.37
N ASN A 33 4.77 8.70 -6.11
CA ASN A 33 4.77 7.26 -5.86
C ASN A 33 6.15 6.61 -6.08
N ILE A 34 7.08 7.25 -6.78
CA ILE A 34 8.46 6.76 -6.96
C ILE A 34 9.40 7.37 -5.91
N ALA A 35 9.09 8.56 -5.40
CA ALA A 35 9.89 9.26 -4.39
C ALA A 35 9.68 8.68 -2.97
N LEU A 36 10.10 7.42 -2.78
CA LEU A 36 9.91 6.62 -1.56
C LEU A 36 11.19 6.15 -0.89
N PHE A 37 12.36 6.36 -1.52
CA PHE A 37 13.63 5.78 -1.08
C PHE A 37 14.52 6.77 -0.32
N ASP A 38 14.06 8.01 -0.15
CA ASP A 38 14.75 9.07 0.59
C ASP A 38 14.30 9.18 2.06
N PHE A 39 13.44 8.26 2.52
CA PHE A 39 13.01 8.19 3.91
C PHE A 39 12.62 6.77 4.32
N GLU A 40 12.41 6.61 5.62
CA GLU A 40 12.06 5.38 6.32
C GLU A 40 11.01 5.71 7.38
N LEU A 41 10.03 4.83 7.58
CA LEU A 41 9.15 4.92 8.74
C LEU A 41 9.89 4.39 9.96
N GLY A 42 9.80 5.12 11.08
CA GLY A 42 10.24 4.62 12.36
C GLY A 42 9.38 3.45 12.83
N THR A 43 9.87 2.70 13.81
CA THR A 43 9.20 1.51 14.36
C THR A 43 7.77 1.81 14.82
N ASP A 44 7.55 2.89 15.58
CA ASP A 44 6.23 3.24 16.09
C ASP A 44 5.21 3.52 14.97
N ASP A 45 5.61 4.26 13.93
CA ASP A 45 4.76 4.55 12.77
C ASP A 45 4.47 3.28 11.96
N PHE A 46 5.49 2.44 11.76
CA PHE A 46 5.37 1.17 11.06
C PHE A 46 4.41 0.22 11.77
N ASP A 47 4.54 0.11 13.09
CA ASP A 47 3.70 -0.75 13.92
C ASP A 47 2.26 -0.21 14.01
N ALA A 48 2.09 1.11 14.11
CA ALA A 48 0.77 1.74 14.12
C ALA A 48 -0.02 1.48 12.83
N ILE A 49 0.64 1.54 11.66
CA ILE A 49 0.00 1.19 10.38
C ILE A 49 -0.29 -0.31 10.31
N SER A 50 0.64 -1.15 10.77
CA SER A 50 0.48 -2.61 10.77
C SER A 50 -0.71 -3.06 11.63
N ALA A 51 -0.97 -2.35 12.74
CA ALA A 51 -2.11 -2.60 13.62
C ALA A 51 -3.48 -2.24 13.02
N LEU A 52 -3.54 -1.62 11.83
CA LEU A 52 -4.79 -1.29 11.15
C LEU A 52 -5.45 -2.49 10.44
N ASP A 53 -4.79 -3.66 10.43
CA ASP A 53 -5.37 -4.87 9.84
C ASP A 53 -6.69 -5.24 10.52
N LYS A 54 -7.70 -5.56 9.71
CA LYS A 54 -9.04 -5.98 10.13
C LYS A 54 -9.35 -7.41 9.74
N GLY A 55 -8.36 -8.15 9.25
CA GLY A 55 -8.54 -9.50 8.71
C GLY A 55 -9.57 -9.52 7.58
N GLU A 56 -10.48 -10.50 7.62
CA GLU A 56 -11.53 -10.67 6.59
C GLU A 56 -12.38 -9.40 6.41
N ALA A 57 -12.70 -8.69 7.49
CA ALA A 57 -13.53 -7.48 7.43
C ALA A 57 -12.84 -6.31 6.70
N GLY A 58 -11.51 -6.38 6.50
CA GLY A 58 -10.74 -5.40 5.74
C GLY A 58 -10.56 -5.74 4.26
N ARG A 59 -11.04 -6.90 3.79
CA ARG A 59 -10.87 -7.35 2.41
C ARG A 59 -11.69 -6.48 1.44
N ILE A 60 -11.03 -5.95 0.41
CA ILE A 60 -11.69 -5.14 -0.66
C ILE A 60 -11.84 -5.94 -1.96
N GLY A 61 -10.92 -6.86 -2.23
CA GLY A 61 -10.99 -7.77 -3.38
C GLY A 61 -11.88 -8.99 -3.11
N PRO A 62 -12.19 -9.79 -4.15
CA PRO A 62 -12.97 -11.01 -3.97
C PRO A 62 -12.21 -12.06 -3.16
N ASN A 63 -12.96 -12.94 -2.47
CA ASN A 63 -12.39 -14.09 -1.77
C ASN A 63 -12.11 -15.22 -2.78
N PRO A 64 -10.87 -15.74 -2.86
CA PRO A 64 -10.50 -16.79 -3.83
C PRO A 64 -11.35 -18.06 -3.72
N ASP A 65 -11.85 -18.42 -2.53
CA ASP A 65 -12.67 -19.62 -2.32
C ASP A 65 -14.09 -19.50 -2.94
N THR A 66 -14.53 -18.28 -3.24
CA THR A 66 -15.86 -17.99 -3.77
C THR A 66 -15.84 -17.24 -5.10
N PHE A 67 -14.65 -16.95 -5.63
CA PHE A 67 -14.48 -16.12 -6.83
C PHE A 67 -14.33 -16.99 -8.09
N ASP A 68 -15.47 -17.46 -8.61
CA ASP A 68 -15.55 -18.26 -9.84
C ASP A 68 -15.71 -17.38 -11.09
N TYR A 69 -14.78 -16.44 -11.35
CA TYR A 69 -14.83 -15.62 -12.56
C TYR A 69 -14.20 -16.35 -13.75
N ILE A 70 -15.03 -16.87 -14.66
CA ILE A 70 -14.62 -17.31 -16.00
C ILE A 70 -15.01 -16.21 -16.99
N PRO A 71 -14.05 -15.41 -17.51
CA PRO A 71 -14.36 -14.45 -18.56
C PRO A 71 -14.83 -15.20 -19.81
N SER A 72 -16.02 -14.86 -20.29
CA SER A 72 -16.59 -15.29 -21.57
C SER A 72 -15.87 -14.66 -22.76
#